data_AF-A0A951WPA5-F1
#
_entry.id   AF-A0A951WPA5-F1
#
_cell.length_a   1.000
_cell.length_b   1.000
_cell.length_c   1.000
_cell.angle_alpha   90.00
_cell.angle_beta   90.00
_cell.angle_gamma   90.00
#
_symmetry.space_group_name_H-M   'P 1'
#
loop_
_entity.id
_entity.type
_entity.pdbx_description
1 polymer ?
#
loop_
_entity_poly.entity_id
_entity_poly.type
_entity_poly.pdbx_seq_one_letter_code
_entity_poly.pdbx_strand_id
1 'polypeptide(L)' 'MQNLHQKITETVIEYRKQEGLLIELTQEADFTKFYLELGYSSLFEYLNQGQGISAATVSNLITVA' A
#
# COMPACT_ATOMS: atom_id res chain seq x y z
N MET A 1 23.16 21.38 5.67
CA MET A 1 22.47 20.26 6.37
C MET A 1 20.99 20.54 6.65
N GLN A 2 20.57 21.75 7.04
CA GLN A 2 19.15 22.08 7.27
C GLN A 2 18.23 21.81 6.06
N ASN A 3 18.70 22.02 4.83
CA ASN A 3 17.88 21.77 3.62
C ASN A 3 17.58 20.28 3.37
N LEU A 4 18.54 19.37 3.62
CA LEU A 4 18.31 17.93 3.42
C LEU A 4 17.40 17.37 4.51
N HIS A 5 17.61 17.78 5.77
CA HIS A 5 16.74 17.37 6.87
C HIS A 5 15.29 17.79 6.61
N GLN A 6 15.06 19.04 6.20
CA GLN A 6 13.71 19.52 5.89
C GLN A 6 13.06 18.73 4.75
N LYS A 7 13.79 18.50 3.65
CA LYS A 7 13.30 17.68 2.54
C LYS A 7 12.93 16.25 2.96
N ILE A 8 13.76 15.63 3.80
CA ILE A 8 13.46 14.30 4.35
C ILE A 8 12.17 14.37 5.18
N THR A 9 12.04 15.35 6.07
CA THR A 9 10.85 15.52 6.91
C THR A 9 9.58 15.70 6.07
N GLU A 10 9.61 16.56 5.06
CA GLU A 10 8.48 16.78 4.15
C GLU A 10 8.13 15.51 3.36
N THR A 11 9.14 14.79 2.88
CA THR A 11 8.95 13.52 2.16
C THR A 11 8.33 12.45 3.07
N VAL A 12 8.76 12.35 4.33
CA VAL A 12 8.19 11.40 5.30
C VAL A 12 6.73 11.72 5.63
N ILE A 13 6.39 13.01 5.75
CA ILE A 13 5.01 13.43 5.98
C ILE A 13 4.13 13.02 4.80
N GLU A 14 4.59 13.25 3.57
CA GLU A 14 3.82 12.89 2.38
C GLU A 14 3.71 11.36 2.24
N TYR A 15 4.82 10.64 2.44
CA TYR A 15 4.83 9.18 2.44
C TYR A 15 3.77 8.60 3.39
N ARG A 16 3.69 9.11 4.63
CA ARG A 16 2.71 8.65 5.62
C ARG A 16 1.25 8.88 5.19
N LYS A 17 0.97 9.98 4.49
CA LYS A 17 -0.37 10.24 3.95
C LYS A 17 -0.71 9.23 2.86
N GLN A 18 0.21 9.00 1.94
CA GLN A 18 0.03 8.02 0.86
C GLN A 18 -0.08 6.60 1.40
N GLU A 19 0.67 6.25 2.45
CA GLU A 19 0.56 4.98 3.15
C GLU A 19 -0.83 4.79 3.77
N GLY A 20 -1.38 5.82 4.42
CA GLY A 20 -2.75 5.80 4.94
C GLY A 20 -3.80 5.58 3.85
N LEU A 21 -3.70 6.32 2.74
CA LEU A 21 -4.59 6.14 1.59
C LEU A 21 -4.48 4.75 0.98
N LEU A 22 -3.27 4.19 0.89
CA LEU A 22 -3.05 2.83 0.38
C LEU A 22 -3.70 1.78 1.28
N ILE A 23 -3.69 1.95 2.60
CA ILE A 23 -4.39 1.08 3.55
C ILE A 23 -5.90 1.13 3.29
N GLU A 24 -6.48 2.33 3.19
CA GLU A 24 -7.91 2.51 2.90
C GLU A 24 -8.32 1.83 1.58
N LEU A 25 -7.57 2.07 0.51
CA LEU A 25 -7.83 1.45 -0.79
C LEU A 25 -7.64 -0.08 -0.77
N THR A 26 -6.69 -0.58 0.03
CA THR A 26 -6.49 -2.03 0.21
C THR A 26 -7.65 -2.67 0.95
N GLN A 27 -8.20 -2.00 1.97
CA GLN A 27 -9.38 -2.45 2.69
C GLN A 27 -10.62 -2.43 1.80
N GLU A 28 -10.80 -1.40 0.97
CA GLU A 28 -11.88 -1.35 -0.01
C GLU A 28 -11.74 -2.45 -1.06
N ALA A 29 -10.52 -2.69 -1.54
CA ALA A 29 -10.21 -3.81 -2.43
C ALA A 29 -10.58 -5.15 -1.81
N ASP A 30 -10.31 -5.33 -0.52
CA ASP A 30 -10.69 -6.54 0.20
C ASP A 30 -12.18 -6.67 0.45
N PHE A 31 -12.86 -5.56 0.77
CA PHE A 31 -14.29 -5.55 1.00
C PHE A 31 -15.06 -5.89 -0.28
N THR A 32 -14.68 -5.26 -1.40
CA THR A 32 -15.33 -5.46 -2.71
C THR A 32 -14.91 -6.74 -3.40
N LYS A 33 -13.74 -7.30 -3.04
CA LYS A 33 -13.13 -8.47 -3.69
C LYS A 33 -12.91 -8.28 -5.20
N PHE A 34 -12.81 -7.03 -5.71
CA PHE A 34 -12.71 -6.77 -7.15
C PHE A 34 -11.49 -7.44 -7.80
N TYR A 35 -10.43 -7.71 -7.02
CA TYR A 35 -9.25 -8.43 -7.50
C TYR A 35 -9.58 -9.83 -8.06
N LEU A 36 -10.66 -10.45 -7.59
CA LEU A 36 -11.15 -11.73 -8.14
C LEU A 36 -11.67 -11.55 -9.57
N GLU A 37 -12.34 -10.43 -9.86
CA GLU A 37 -12.84 -10.11 -11.20
C GLU A 37 -11.70 -9.82 -12.18
N LEU A 38 -10.58 -9.32 -11.67
CA LEU A 38 -9.34 -9.13 -12.43
C LEU A 38 -8.53 -10.41 -12.62
N GLY A 39 -8.96 -11.55 -12.06
CA GLY A 39 -8.34 -12.86 -12.24
C GLY A 39 -7.24 -13.20 -11.22
N TYR A 40 -7.07 -12.40 -10.16
CA TYR A 40 -6.15 -12.72 -9.08
C TYR A 40 -6.84 -13.66 -8.06
N SER A 41 -6.09 -14.62 -7.53
CA SER A 41 -6.61 -15.60 -6.56
C SER A 41 -6.76 -15.04 -5.15
N SER A 42 -6.08 -13.93 -4.84
CA SER A 42 -6.11 -13.29 -3.53
C SER A 42 -5.70 -11.83 -3.60
N LEU A 43 -6.07 -11.06 -2.57
CA LEU A 43 -5.60 -9.69 -2.39
C LEU A 43 -4.06 -9.61 -2.37
N PHE A 44 -3.43 -10.60 -1.74
CA PHE A 44 -1.96 -10.69 -1.69
C PHE A 44 -1.36 -10.77 -3.09
N GLU A 45 -1.91 -11.65 -3.94
CA GLU A 45 -1.45 -11.80 -5.32
C GLU A 45 -1.67 -10.52 -6.14
N TYR A 46 -2.83 -9.89 -5.99
CA TYR A 46 -3.14 -8.63 -6.64
C TYR A 46 -2.14 -7.52 -6.28
N LEU A 47 -1.85 -7.33 -5.00
CA LEU A 47 -0.92 -6.29 -4.56
C LEU A 47 0.53 -6.61 -4.94
N ASN A 48 0.96 -7.86 -4.78
CA ASN A 48 2.35 -8.25 -5.04
C ASN A 48 2.66 -8.37 -6.53
N GLN A 49 1.87 -9.15 -7.27
CA GLN A 49 2.09 -9.39 -8.69
C GLN A 49 1.45 -8.33 -9.57
N GLY A 50 0.21 -7.91 -9.24
CA GLY A 50 -0.53 -6.96 -10.05
C GLY A 50 -0.05 -5.52 -9.90
N GLN A 51 0.29 -5.10 -8.69
CA GLN A 51 0.71 -3.72 -8.39
C GLN A 51 2.22 -3.57 -8.12
N GLY A 52 2.97 -4.68 -8.09
CA GLY A 52 4.42 -4.67 -7.89
C GLY A 52 4.86 -4.28 -6.47
N ILE A 53 3.97 -4.37 -5.49
CA ILE A 53 4.28 -4.08 -4.09
C ILE A 53 5.08 -5.25 -3.51
N SER A 54 6.18 -4.99 -2.81
CA SER A 54 6.98 -6.07 -2.25
C SER A 54 6.16 -6.96 -1.31
N ALA A 55 6.39 -8.28 -1.34
CA ALA A 55 5.72 -9.23 -0.45
C ALA A 55 5.75 -8.81 1.03
N ALA A 56 6.87 -8.24 1.50
CA ALA A 56 7.01 -7.74 2.87
C ALA A 56 6.05 -6.58 3.16
N THR A 57 5.93 -5.63 2.23
CA THR A 57 5.00 -4.51 2.34
C THR A 57 3.55 -4.98 2.29
N VAL A 58 3.22 -5.92 1.40
CA VAL A 58 1.86 -6.50 1.31
C VAL A 58 1.48 -7.19 2.62
N SER A 59 2.37 -7.99 3.22
CA SER A 59 2.13 -8.61 4.52
C SER A 59 1.86 -7.58 5.61
N ASN A 60 2.58 -6.45 5.63
CA ASN A 60 2.32 -5.38 6.59
C ASN A 60 0.96 -4.71 6.36
N LEU A 61 0.59 -4.44 5.10
CA LEU A 61 -0.69 -3.83 4.75
C LEU A 61 -1.89 -4.72 5.15
N ILE A 62 -1.80 -6.03 4.89
CA ILE A 62 -2.87 -6.98 5.18
C ILE A 62 -2.98 -7.29 6.67
N THR A 63 -1.87 -7.32 7.42
CA THR A 63 -1.91 -7.60 8.88
C THR A 63 -2.54 -6.47 9.69
N VAL A 64 -2.49 -5.24 9.16
CA VAL A 64 -3.04 -4.04 9.81
C VAL A 64 -4.52 -3.83 9.47
N ALA A 65 -5.01 -4.41 8.38
CA ALA A 65 -6.42 -4.38 7.96
C ALA A 65 -7.27 -5.39 8.74
#